data_AF-A0A8T5AYI7-F1
#
_entry.id   AF-A0A8T5AYI7-F1
#
_cell.length_a   1.000
_cell.length_b   1.000
_cell.length_c   1.000
_cell.angle_alpha   90.00
_cell.angle_beta   90.00
_cell.angle_gamma   90.00
#
_symmetry.space_group_name_H-M   'P 1'
#
loop_
_entity.id
_entity.type
_entity.pdbx_description
1 polymer ?
#
loop_
_entity_poly.entity_id
_entity_poly.type
_entity_poly.pdbx_seq_one_letter_code
_entity_poly.pdbx_strand_id
1 'polypeptide(L)'
;MNTKIAVIVVFAALITVSTFYVWYFRLRDSALTLREDFEDGFGEWVVDADVPLDPNNPGHYIEWNITRSTDVASSGQYSLKFFIDGRQDDGTIWMERKITIQKGAQIQIAISFDFYSEQESFNTIAAICAYAGVRKPETEEDFTVIGNANEVEGWKRYNYTANINTGSSEEIWVALGISVRWETHMTYYIDNVEIKII
;
A
#
# COMPACT_ATOMS: atom_id res chain seq x y z
N MET A 1 -4.52 -62.48 -3.62
CA MET A 1 -3.97 -61.26 -4.26
C MET A 1 -2.46 -61.34 -4.18
N ASN A 2 -1.74 -61.17 -5.30
CA ASN A 2 -0.30 -61.38 -5.37
C ASN A 2 0.42 -60.27 -4.57
N THR A 3 1.26 -60.62 -3.60
CA THR A 3 1.86 -59.67 -2.63
C THR A 3 2.61 -58.54 -3.34
N LYS A 4 3.19 -58.82 -4.52
CA LYS A 4 3.84 -57.82 -5.39
C LYS A 4 2.87 -56.77 -5.95
N ILE A 5 1.66 -57.17 -6.32
CA ILE A 5 0.61 -56.27 -6.85
C ILE A 5 0.09 -55.37 -5.72
N ALA A 6 -0.07 -55.90 -4.51
CA ALA A 6 -0.50 -55.13 -3.35
C ALA A 6 0.51 -54.01 -3.00
N VAL A 7 1.82 -54.30 -3.04
CA VAL A 7 2.88 -53.30 -2.78
C VAL A 7 2.88 -52.18 -3.82
N ILE A 8 2.73 -52.50 -5.11
CA ILE A 8 2.70 -51.50 -6.20
C ILE A 8 1.52 -50.54 -6.04
N VAL A 9 0.33 -51.05 -5.69
CA VAL A 9 -0.87 -50.23 -5.51
C VAL A 9 -0.72 -49.28 -4.33
N VAL A 10 -0.15 -49.74 -3.21
CA VAL A 10 0.10 -48.90 -2.03
C VAL A 10 1.11 -47.80 -2.33
N PHE A 11 2.21 -48.12 -3.03
CA PHE A 11 3.19 -47.10 -3.44
C PHE A 11 2.60 -46.07 -4.40
N ALA A 12 1.80 -46.49 -5.38
CA ALA A 12 1.13 -45.58 -6.30
C ALA A 12 0.16 -44.64 -5.57
N ALA A 13 -0.59 -45.15 -4.60
CA ALA A 13 -1.51 -44.35 -3.77
C ALA A 13 -0.78 -43.35 -2.86
N LEU A 14 0.36 -43.72 -2.29
CA LEU A 14 1.17 -42.81 -1.47
C LEU A 14 1.78 -41.68 -2.31
N ILE A 15 2.22 -41.99 -3.54
CA ILE A 15 2.75 -40.99 -4.47
C ILE A 15 1.65 -40.01 -4.88
N THR A 16 0.44 -40.48 -5.21
CA THR A 16 -0.66 -39.60 -5.60
C THR A 16 -1.17 -38.74 -4.45
N VAL A 17 -1.24 -39.27 -3.22
CA VAL A 17 -1.60 -38.48 -2.03
C VAL A 17 -0.52 -37.44 -1.73
N SER A 18 0.77 -37.80 -1.85
CA SER A 18 1.89 -36.88 -1.64
C SER A 18 1.93 -35.77 -2.68
N THR A 19 1.79 -36.09 -3.97
CA THR A 19 1.75 -35.07 -5.04
C THR A 19 0.53 -34.18 -4.92
N PHE A 20 -0.62 -34.74 -4.54
CA PHE A 20 -1.82 -33.96 -4.24
C PHE A 20 -1.61 -33.03 -3.04
N TYR A 21 -0.96 -33.49 -1.97
CA TYR A 21 -0.62 -32.65 -0.81
C TYR A 21 0.36 -31.54 -1.16
N VAL A 22 1.42 -31.83 -1.92
CA VAL A 22 2.40 -30.83 -2.37
C VAL A 22 1.76 -29.80 -3.30
N TRP A 23 0.89 -30.25 -4.20
CA TRP A 23 0.14 -29.36 -5.10
C TRP A 23 -0.88 -28.51 -4.35
N TYR A 24 -1.62 -29.11 -3.41
CA TYR A 24 -2.56 -28.43 -2.53
C TYR A 24 -1.88 -27.38 -1.63
N PHE A 25 -0.72 -27.70 -1.07
CA PHE A 25 0.09 -26.73 -0.30
C PHE A 25 0.61 -25.60 -1.19
N ARG A 26 1.14 -25.90 -2.38
CA ARG A 26 1.60 -24.85 -3.31
C ARG A 26 0.50 -23.91 -3.76
N LEU A 27 -0.73 -24.41 -3.95
CA LEU A 27 -1.88 -23.56 -4.27
C LEU A 27 -2.33 -22.72 -3.08
N ARG A 28 -2.15 -23.21 -1.86
CA ARG A 28 -2.49 -22.47 -0.63
C ARG A 28 -1.50 -21.33 -0.33
N ASP A 29 -0.23 -21.49 -0.69
CA ASP A 29 0.85 -20.52 -0.45
C ASP A 29 1.06 -19.52 -1.60
N SER A 30 0.09 -19.37 -2.51
CA SER A 30 0.23 -18.40 -3.60
C SER A 30 -0.04 -16.98 -3.06
N ALA A 31 1.03 -16.22 -2.82
CA ALA A 31 0.93 -14.82 -2.42
C ALA A 31 0.08 -14.02 -3.42
N LEU A 32 -0.95 -13.33 -2.94
CA LEU A 32 -1.73 -12.42 -3.79
C LEU A 32 -0.89 -11.17 -4.03
N THR A 33 -0.66 -10.83 -5.30
CA THR A 33 0.00 -9.58 -5.69
C THR A 33 -0.99 -8.69 -6.42
N LEU A 34 -1.21 -7.49 -5.90
CA LEU A 34 -1.98 -6.43 -6.53
C LEU A 34 -1.02 -5.34 -7.02
N ARG A 35 -1.27 -4.81 -8.21
CA ARG A 35 -0.50 -3.71 -8.81
C ARG A 35 -1.44 -2.59 -9.21
N GLU A 36 -0.95 -1.37 -9.11
CA GLU A 36 -1.62 -0.17 -9.60
C GLU A 36 -0.58 0.79 -10.20
N ASP A 37 -0.76 1.10 -11.48
CA ASP A 37 0.06 2.05 -12.27
C ASP A 37 -0.76 3.31 -12.65
N PHE A 38 -2.03 3.37 -12.27
CA PHE A 38 -2.94 4.51 -12.46
C PHE A 38 -3.26 4.91 -13.91
N GLU A 39 -2.84 4.12 -14.90
CA GLU A 39 -3.11 4.40 -16.32
C GLU A 39 -4.62 4.42 -16.63
N ASP A 40 -5.38 3.57 -15.95
CA ASP A 40 -6.84 3.41 -16.12
C ASP A 40 -7.68 4.11 -15.04
N GLY A 41 -7.06 5.01 -14.26
CA GLY A 41 -7.74 5.82 -13.24
C GLY A 41 -7.29 5.44 -11.84
N PHE A 42 -8.21 5.48 -10.85
CA PHE A 42 -7.88 5.10 -9.47
C PHE A 42 -8.18 3.63 -9.16
N GLY A 43 -8.85 2.91 -10.06
CA GLY A 43 -9.26 1.53 -9.81
C GLY A 43 -10.14 1.42 -8.56
N GLU A 44 -9.66 0.65 -7.58
CA GLU A 44 -10.31 0.48 -6.26
C GLU A 44 -9.73 1.39 -5.17
N TRP A 45 -8.80 2.28 -5.52
CA TRP A 45 -8.24 3.23 -4.58
C TRP A 45 -9.15 4.44 -4.37
N VAL A 46 -9.21 4.90 -3.14
CA VAL A 46 -10.01 6.05 -2.71
C VAL A 46 -9.08 7.09 -2.07
N VAL A 47 -9.39 8.36 -2.31
CA VAL A 47 -8.70 9.52 -1.74
C VAL A 47 -9.27 9.80 -0.35
N ASP A 48 -8.41 10.03 0.64
CA ASP A 48 -8.83 10.46 1.97
C ASP A 48 -7.75 11.31 2.67
N ALA A 49 -8.10 11.93 3.78
CA ALA A 49 -7.27 12.92 4.46
C ALA A 49 -7.64 13.14 5.94
N ASP A 50 -6.64 13.55 6.71
CA ASP A 50 -6.76 14.14 8.05
C ASP A 50 -5.98 15.45 8.03
N VAL A 51 -6.70 16.57 8.00
CA VAL A 51 -6.12 17.89 7.76
C VAL A 51 -6.70 18.94 8.70
N PRO A 52 -5.90 19.92 9.16
CA PRO A 52 -6.38 20.97 10.05
C PRO A 52 -7.32 21.96 9.34
N LEU A 53 -8.05 22.74 10.14
CA LEU A 53 -8.78 23.90 9.65
C LEU A 53 -7.81 24.97 9.16
N ASP A 54 -8.16 25.65 8.06
CA ASP A 54 -7.39 26.78 7.53
C ASP A 54 -7.60 28.02 8.41
N PRO A 55 -6.57 28.53 9.11
CA PRO A 55 -6.68 29.75 9.90
C PRO A 55 -6.96 31.00 9.05
N ASN A 56 -6.65 30.96 7.75
CA ASN A 56 -6.90 32.05 6.80
C ASN A 56 -8.27 31.97 6.15
N ASN A 57 -8.96 30.83 6.26
CA ASN A 57 -10.30 30.61 5.72
C ASN A 57 -11.21 29.91 6.75
N PRO A 58 -11.71 30.65 7.77
CA PRO A 58 -12.42 30.06 8.89
C PRO A 58 -13.61 29.19 8.48
N GLY A 59 -13.66 27.97 9.03
CA GLY A 59 -14.71 26.97 8.74
C GLY A 59 -14.40 26.05 7.55
N HIS A 60 -13.26 26.24 6.89
CA HIS A 60 -12.77 25.36 5.84
C HIS A 60 -11.48 24.67 6.28
N TYR A 61 -11.21 23.49 5.73
CA TYR A 61 -9.92 22.82 5.88
C TYR A 61 -8.86 23.48 4.99
N ILE A 62 -7.59 23.25 5.30
CA ILE A 62 -6.47 23.64 4.42
C ILE A 62 -6.66 23.04 3.02
N GLU A 63 -6.07 23.68 2.01
CA GLU A 63 -6.19 23.21 0.63
C GLU A 63 -5.38 21.94 0.42
N TRP A 64 -6.00 20.90 -0.13
CA TRP A 64 -5.32 19.68 -0.53
C TRP A 64 -6.07 18.99 -1.66
N ASN A 65 -5.37 18.17 -2.43
CA ASN A 65 -5.99 17.26 -3.40
C ASN A 65 -5.04 16.09 -3.75
N ILE A 66 -5.65 14.99 -4.18
CA ILE A 66 -4.93 13.90 -4.86
C ILE A 66 -5.61 13.70 -6.20
N THR A 67 -4.84 13.82 -7.28
CA THR A 67 -5.35 13.77 -8.65
C THR A 67 -4.45 12.94 -9.54
N ARG A 68 -5.01 12.37 -10.61
CA ARG A 68 -4.17 11.77 -11.65
C ARG A 68 -3.54 12.87 -12.50
N SER A 69 -2.23 12.78 -12.75
CA SER A 69 -1.47 13.78 -13.49
C SER A 69 -0.57 13.14 -14.56
N THR A 70 -0.27 13.91 -15.60
CA THR A 70 0.73 13.59 -16.64
C THR A 70 2.01 14.43 -16.49
N ASP A 71 2.17 15.15 -15.37
CA ASP A 71 3.33 16.03 -15.13
C ASP A 71 4.63 15.21 -15.09
N VAL A 72 4.62 14.10 -14.35
CA VAL A 72 5.68 13.08 -14.28
C VAL A 72 5.05 11.70 -14.11
N ALA A 73 5.73 10.65 -14.56
CA ALA A 73 5.35 9.26 -14.32
C ALA A 73 6.61 8.40 -14.14
N SER A 74 6.56 7.37 -13.29
CA SER A 74 7.64 6.39 -13.14
C SER A 74 7.59 5.39 -14.29
N SER A 75 6.38 5.05 -14.72
CA SER A 75 6.11 4.32 -15.96
C SER A 75 4.81 4.80 -16.61
N GLY A 76 4.62 4.52 -17.90
CA GLY A 76 3.38 4.89 -18.57
C GLY A 76 3.27 6.40 -18.81
N GLN A 77 2.05 6.94 -18.67
CA GLN A 77 1.72 8.35 -18.89
C GLN A 77 1.23 9.05 -17.63
N TYR A 78 0.73 8.30 -16.65
CA TYR A 78 0.07 8.86 -15.49
C TYR A 78 0.76 8.49 -14.19
N SER A 79 0.65 9.38 -13.21
CA SER A 79 0.92 9.09 -11.80
C SER A 79 -0.10 9.82 -10.94
N LEU A 80 -0.08 9.59 -9.63
CA LEU A 80 -0.87 10.37 -8.69
C LEU A 80 -0.09 11.58 -8.22
N LYS A 81 -0.65 12.77 -8.38
CA LYS A 81 -0.18 14.03 -7.83
C LYS A 81 -0.84 14.31 -6.49
N PHE A 82 -0.03 14.46 -5.46
CA PHE A 82 -0.44 14.83 -4.11
C PHE A 82 -0.10 16.29 -3.89
N PHE A 83 -1.10 17.11 -3.55
CA PHE A 83 -0.93 18.51 -3.19
C PHE A 83 -1.52 18.77 -1.81
N ILE A 84 -0.78 19.48 -0.97
CA ILE A 84 -1.26 19.97 0.34
C ILE A 84 -0.62 21.32 0.65
N ASP A 85 -1.43 22.23 1.19
CA ASP A 85 -0.97 23.45 1.85
C ASP A 85 -0.49 23.12 3.26
N GLY A 86 0.80 22.82 3.40
CA GLY A 86 1.42 22.45 4.68
C GLY A 86 1.82 23.62 5.56
N ARG A 87 1.35 24.86 5.32
CA ARG A 87 1.75 26.06 6.09
C ARG A 87 1.33 26.04 7.57
N GLN A 88 0.54 25.05 7.98
CA GLN A 88 0.07 24.85 9.36
C GLN A 88 0.87 23.78 10.12
N ASP A 89 1.98 23.29 9.54
CA ASP A 89 2.82 22.21 10.09
C ASP A 89 2.09 20.89 10.36
N ASP A 90 0.91 20.72 9.77
CA ASP A 90 0.02 19.60 10.06
C ASP A 90 -0.79 19.20 8.82
N GLY A 91 -1.21 17.94 8.79
CA GLY A 91 -2.03 17.35 7.75
C GLY A 91 -1.38 16.14 7.09
N THR A 92 -2.19 15.11 6.86
CA THR A 92 -1.85 13.87 6.17
C THR A 92 -2.89 13.60 5.08
N ILE A 93 -2.44 13.32 3.86
CA ILE A 93 -3.30 12.97 2.73
C ILE A 93 -2.82 11.64 2.12
N TRP A 94 -3.76 10.77 1.75
CA TRP A 94 -3.43 9.43 1.30
C TRP A 94 -4.38 8.87 0.24
N MET A 95 -3.90 7.80 -0.39
CA MET A 95 -4.75 6.86 -1.11
C MET A 95 -4.89 5.60 -0.28
N GLU A 96 -6.10 5.07 -0.22
CA GLU A 96 -6.41 3.84 0.48
C GLU A 96 -7.16 2.85 -0.41
N ARG A 97 -6.97 1.56 -0.13
CA ARG A 97 -7.66 0.48 -0.81
C ARG A 97 -8.10 -0.57 0.19
N LYS A 98 -9.35 -0.96 0.08
CA LYS A 98 -9.87 -2.13 0.76
C LYS A 98 -9.55 -3.40 -0.01
N ILE A 99 -9.14 -4.45 0.69
CA ILE A 99 -8.86 -5.77 0.12
C ILE A 99 -9.60 -6.84 0.92
N THR A 100 -10.37 -7.67 0.22
CA THR A 100 -11.07 -8.81 0.82
C THR A 100 -10.08 -9.94 1.15
N ILE A 101 -10.15 -10.46 2.38
CA ILE A 101 -9.31 -11.55 2.88
C ILE A 101 -10.14 -12.60 3.63
N GLN A 102 -9.51 -13.74 3.95
CA GLN A 102 -10.14 -14.78 4.78
C GLN A 102 -10.02 -14.44 6.27
N LYS A 103 -11.10 -14.67 7.02
CA LYS A 103 -11.10 -14.57 8.50
C LYS A 103 -10.08 -15.52 9.12
N GLY A 104 -9.58 -15.15 10.30
CA GLY A 104 -8.75 -15.99 11.16
C GLY A 104 -7.36 -16.31 10.62
N ALA A 105 -6.93 -15.64 9.55
CA ALA A 105 -5.60 -15.74 8.98
C ALA A 105 -4.60 -14.83 9.71
N GLN A 106 -3.36 -15.32 9.83
CA GLN A 106 -2.18 -14.50 10.06
C GLN A 106 -1.55 -14.25 8.70
N ILE A 107 -1.45 -13.00 8.29
CA ILE A 107 -0.92 -12.62 6.98
C ILE A 107 0.17 -11.57 7.15
N GLN A 108 1.08 -11.51 6.19
CA GLN A 108 2.00 -10.40 6.03
C GLN A 108 1.61 -9.58 4.80
N ILE A 109 1.48 -8.27 4.99
CA ILE A 109 1.28 -7.32 3.89
C ILE A 109 2.60 -6.62 3.63
N ALA A 110 3.05 -6.62 2.39
CA ALA A 110 4.15 -5.80 1.91
C ALA A 110 3.63 -4.79 0.88
N ILE A 111 3.82 -3.51 1.15
CA ILE A 111 3.48 -2.39 0.26
C ILE A 111 4.78 -1.82 -0.29
N SER A 112 4.82 -1.53 -1.58
CA SER A 112 5.92 -0.78 -2.16
C SER A 112 5.44 0.11 -3.30
N PHE A 113 6.05 1.28 -3.47
CA PHE A 113 5.64 2.27 -4.47
C PHE A 113 6.80 3.21 -4.78
N ASP A 114 6.76 3.79 -5.98
CA ASP A 114 7.70 4.81 -6.40
C ASP A 114 7.16 6.18 -5.96
N PHE A 115 8.04 7.01 -5.44
CA PHE A 115 7.73 8.35 -4.95
C PHE A 115 8.66 9.36 -5.59
N TYR A 116 8.11 10.41 -6.19
CA TYR A 116 8.87 11.47 -6.85
C TYR A 116 9.00 12.70 -5.96
N SER A 117 10.23 13.20 -5.85
CA SER A 117 10.51 14.54 -5.33
C SER A 117 11.14 15.40 -6.41
N GLU A 118 10.63 16.62 -6.62
CA GLU A 118 11.17 17.55 -7.63
C GLU A 118 12.63 17.96 -7.34
N GLN A 119 13.02 17.98 -6.06
CA GLN A 119 14.36 18.31 -5.62
C GLN A 119 14.75 17.51 -4.39
N GLU A 120 16.05 17.25 -4.23
CA GLU A 120 16.63 16.75 -2.97
C GLU A 120 16.70 17.88 -1.93
N SER A 121 16.52 17.54 -0.65
CA SER A 121 16.59 18.48 0.46
C SER A 121 17.17 17.82 1.71
N PHE A 122 18.00 18.56 2.44
CA PHE A 122 18.45 18.14 3.79
C PHE A 122 17.38 18.34 4.86
N ASN A 123 16.37 19.17 4.60
CA ASN A 123 15.23 19.36 5.49
C ASN A 123 14.15 18.33 5.18
N THR A 124 13.56 17.74 6.22
CA THR A 124 12.36 16.90 6.11
C THR A 124 11.15 17.80 5.86
N ILE A 125 10.77 17.94 4.60
CA ILE A 125 9.60 18.76 4.19
C ILE A 125 8.30 18.00 4.46
N ALA A 126 8.25 16.74 4.03
CA ALA A 126 7.15 15.82 4.32
C ALA A 126 7.69 14.46 4.76
N ALA A 127 6.89 13.72 5.50
CA ALA A 127 7.11 12.32 5.80
C ALA A 127 6.32 11.44 4.82
N ILE A 128 6.91 10.32 4.41
CA ILE A 128 6.22 9.28 3.65
C ILE A 128 5.57 8.34 4.64
N CYS A 129 4.26 8.11 4.48
CA CYS A 129 3.49 7.32 5.43
C CYS A 129 2.79 6.14 4.73
N ALA A 130 2.61 5.05 5.48
CA ALA A 130 1.90 3.86 5.02
C ALA A 130 1.10 3.21 6.15
N TYR A 131 0.04 2.51 5.76
CA TYR A 131 -0.86 1.79 6.65
C TYR A 131 -1.18 0.41 6.09
N ALA A 132 -1.32 -0.58 6.98
CA ALA A 132 -1.95 -1.85 6.67
C ALA A 132 -2.61 -2.41 7.94
N GLY A 133 -3.92 -2.63 7.90
CA GLY A 133 -4.67 -3.06 9.08
C GLY A 133 -6.09 -3.51 8.79
N VAL A 134 -6.80 -3.97 9.81
CA VAL A 134 -8.20 -4.46 9.69
C VAL A 134 -9.24 -3.34 9.85
N ARG A 135 -8.81 -2.10 10.07
CA ARG A 135 -9.67 -0.92 10.18
C ARG A 135 -9.34 0.03 9.05
N LYS A 136 -10.33 0.76 8.56
CA LYS A 136 -10.08 1.89 7.67
C LYS A 136 -9.26 2.95 8.43
N PRO A 137 -8.16 3.46 7.87
CA PRO A 137 -7.43 4.57 8.49
C PRO A 137 -8.25 5.86 8.38
N GLU A 138 -8.26 6.67 9.43
CA GLU A 138 -9.03 7.92 9.48
C GLU A 138 -8.22 9.11 10.00
N THR A 139 -7.11 8.88 10.72
CA THR A 139 -6.29 9.97 11.27
C THR A 139 -4.80 9.79 10.97
N GLU A 140 -4.01 10.87 11.07
CA GLU A 140 -2.55 10.83 10.91
C GLU A 140 -1.91 9.75 11.80
N GLU A 141 -2.42 9.53 13.02
CA GLU A 141 -1.85 8.57 13.97
C GLU A 141 -2.04 7.11 13.59
N ASP A 142 -2.94 6.79 12.66
CA ASP A 142 -3.08 5.43 12.15
C ASP A 142 -1.83 5.03 11.35
N PHE A 143 -1.14 5.98 10.73
CA PHE A 143 -0.07 5.72 9.78
C PHE A 143 1.29 5.51 10.45
N THR A 144 2.10 4.67 9.80
CA THR A 144 3.53 4.53 10.11
C THR A 144 4.35 5.39 9.15
N VAL A 145 5.25 6.20 9.68
CA VAL A 145 6.26 6.91 8.88
C VAL A 145 7.32 5.92 8.40
N ILE A 146 7.50 5.81 7.09
CA ILE A 146 8.42 4.85 6.45
C ILE A 146 9.64 5.50 5.80
N GLY A 147 9.70 6.83 5.80
CA GLY A 147 10.81 7.59 5.25
C GLY A 147 10.48 9.08 5.14
N ASN A 148 11.41 9.85 4.58
CA ASN A 148 11.23 11.27 4.36
C ASN A 148 11.06 11.56 2.86
N ALA A 149 10.23 12.54 2.51
CA ALA A 149 10.25 13.09 1.17
C ALA A 149 11.57 13.82 0.90
N ASN A 150 11.89 14.08 -0.37
CA ASN A 150 13.07 14.83 -0.81
C ASN A 150 14.43 14.23 -0.41
N GLU A 151 14.50 12.94 -0.04
CA GLU A 151 15.78 12.26 0.21
C GLU A 151 16.63 12.08 -1.05
N VAL A 152 16.01 12.10 -2.23
CA VAL A 152 16.68 12.17 -3.54
C VAL A 152 15.84 13.01 -4.48
N GLU A 153 16.47 13.65 -5.46
CA GLU A 153 15.78 14.20 -6.62
C GLU A 153 15.29 13.07 -7.54
N GLY A 154 14.05 13.16 -8.01
CA GLY A 154 13.44 12.16 -8.87
C GLY A 154 12.74 11.05 -8.11
N TRP A 155 12.68 9.87 -8.74
CA TRP A 155 11.95 8.71 -8.23
C TRP A 155 12.77 7.89 -7.23
N LYS A 156 12.15 7.56 -6.11
CA LYS A 156 12.66 6.63 -5.10
C LYS A 156 11.59 5.65 -4.67
N ARG A 157 11.96 4.38 -4.55
CA ARG A 157 11.04 3.34 -4.10
C ARG A 157 11.02 3.21 -2.58
N TYR A 158 9.82 3.29 -2.00
CA TYR A 158 9.57 3.03 -0.58
C TYR A 158 8.95 1.66 -0.37
N ASN A 159 9.16 1.09 0.82
CA ASN A 159 8.65 -0.23 1.19
C ASN A 159 8.14 -0.21 2.63
N TYR A 160 7.04 -0.90 2.87
CA TYR A 160 6.44 -1.09 4.19
C TYR A 160 5.98 -2.53 4.36
N THR A 161 6.17 -3.09 5.55
CA THR A 161 5.66 -4.43 5.87
C THR A 161 4.90 -4.43 7.19
N ALA A 162 3.78 -5.14 7.24
CA ALA A 162 2.96 -5.30 8.43
C ALA A 162 2.51 -6.75 8.57
N ASN A 163 2.56 -7.27 9.80
CA ASN A 163 1.96 -8.56 10.13
C ASN A 163 0.56 -8.31 10.70
N ILE A 164 -0.47 -8.90 10.09
CA ILE A 164 -1.87 -8.65 10.42
C ILE A 164 -2.50 -9.95 10.89
N ASN A 165 -3.12 -9.87 12.07
CA ASN A 165 -4.10 -10.86 12.49
C ASN A 165 -5.49 -10.40 12.04
N THR A 166 -6.06 -11.10 11.07
CA THR A 166 -7.37 -10.74 10.50
C THR A 166 -8.52 -10.95 11.49
N GLY A 167 -8.35 -11.80 12.51
CA GLY A 167 -9.38 -12.06 13.51
C GLY A 167 -10.72 -12.46 12.88
N SER A 168 -11.78 -11.71 13.16
CA SER A 168 -13.10 -11.90 12.53
C SER A 168 -13.32 -11.03 11.28
N SER A 169 -12.34 -10.23 10.87
CA SER A 169 -12.44 -9.36 9.69
C SER A 169 -12.37 -10.17 8.39
N GLU A 170 -13.16 -9.76 7.40
CA GLU A 170 -13.11 -10.24 6.00
C GLU A 170 -12.40 -9.25 5.10
N GLU A 171 -11.90 -8.16 5.65
CA GLU A 171 -11.26 -7.09 4.92
C GLU A 171 -10.05 -6.56 5.67
N ILE A 172 -9.08 -6.10 4.89
CA ILE A 172 -7.99 -5.24 5.33
C ILE A 172 -8.01 -3.97 4.50
N TRP A 173 -7.40 -2.95 5.07
CA TRP A 173 -7.15 -1.67 4.43
C TRP A 173 -5.66 -1.49 4.32
N VAL A 174 -5.23 -1.02 3.15
CA VAL A 174 -3.87 -0.58 2.90
C VAL A 174 -3.93 0.87 2.46
N ALA A 175 -2.99 1.70 2.92
CA ALA A 175 -2.92 3.08 2.50
C ALA A 175 -1.47 3.55 2.42
N LEU A 176 -1.26 4.60 1.63
CA LEU A 176 0.03 5.24 1.40
C LEU A 176 -0.18 6.71 1.06
N GLY A 177 0.70 7.57 1.55
CA GLY A 177 0.52 9.01 1.43
C GLY A 177 1.70 9.82 1.96
N ILE A 178 1.41 11.09 2.23
CA ILE A 178 2.36 12.06 2.77
C ILE A 178 1.78 12.75 4.01
N SER A 179 2.65 13.09 4.95
CA SER A 179 2.33 13.89 6.14
C SER A 179 3.24 15.12 6.20
N VAL A 180 2.67 16.28 6.51
CA VAL A 180 3.37 17.57 6.57
C VAL A 180 4.40 17.57 7.71
N ARG A 181 5.59 18.10 7.45
CA ARG A 181 6.66 18.30 8.46
C ARG A 181 7.28 19.70 8.44
N TRP A 182 6.88 20.54 7.48
CA TRP A 182 7.43 21.87 7.31
C TRP A 182 6.42 22.83 6.68
N GLU A 183 6.39 24.07 7.15
CA GLU A 183 5.51 25.15 6.68
C GLU A 183 5.73 25.55 5.20
N THR A 184 5.21 24.77 4.26
CA THR A 184 5.24 25.09 2.83
C THR A 184 4.11 24.39 2.07
N HIS A 185 3.80 24.89 0.88
CA HIS A 185 3.03 24.11 -0.10
C HIS A 185 3.89 22.94 -0.57
N MET A 186 3.27 21.78 -0.71
CA MET A 186 3.94 20.55 -1.08
C MET A 186 3.27 19.94 -2.31
N THR A 187 4.09 19.44 -3.23
CA THR A 187 3.62 18.65 -4.37
C THR A 187 4.54 17.47 -4.56
N TYR A 188 3.97 16.27 -4.55
CA TYR A 188 4.69 15.02 -4.75
C TYR A 188 3.92 14.10 -5.68
N TYR A 189 4.59 13.04 -6.15
CA TYR A 189 3.95 12.06 -7.01
C TYR A 189 4.20 10.63 -6.55
N ILE A 190 3.20 9.77 -6.69
CA ILE A 190 3.29 8.35 -6.41
C ILE A 190 2.86 7.54 -7.64
N ASP A 191 3.60 6.46 -7.90
CA ASP A 191 3.35 5.55 -9.01
C ASP A 191 3.80 4.11 -8.68
N ASN A 192 3.46 3.13 -9.51
CA ASN A 192 3.90 1.74 -9.44
C ASN A 192 3.71 1.09 -8.06
N VAL A 193 2.49 1.22 -7.54
CA VAL A 193 2.10 0.62 -6.26
C VAL A 193 1.99 -0.89 -6.42
N GLU A 194 2.65 -1.62 -5.54
CA GLU A 194 2.58 -3.08 -5.44
C GLU A 194 2.24 -3.46 -4.00
N ILE A 195 1.19 -4.28 -3.85
CA ILE A 195 0.79 -4.88 -2.58
C ILE A 195 0.94 -6.39 -2.70
N LYS A 196 1.69 -7.01 -1.78
CA LYS A 196 1.81 -8.46 -1.66
C LYS A 196 1.19 -8.92 -0.35
N ILE A 197 0.32 -9.92 -0.43
CA ILE A 197 -0.29 -10.61 0.71
C ILE A 197 0.30 -12.00 0.77
N ILE A 198 1.02 -12.29 1.86
CA ILE A 198 1.79 -13.51 2.09
C ILE A 198 1.23 -14.25 3.29
#